data_AF-A0A3A8IUX8-F1
#
_entry.id   AF-A0A3A8IUX8-F1
#
_cell.length_a   1.000
_cell.length_b   1.000
_cell.length_c   1.000
_cell.angle_alpha   90.00
_cell.angle_beta   90.00
_cell.angle_gamma   90.00
#
_symmetry.space_group_name_H-M   'P 1'
#
loop_
_entity.id
_entity.type
_entity.pdbx_description
1 polymer ?
#
loop_
_entity_poly.entity_id
_entity_poly.type
_entity_poly.pdbx_seq_one_letter_code
_entity_poly.pdbx_strand_id
1 'polypeptide(L)'
;MKSTRLSAPLLCAGLLLMLLSACRPVIQVTLTAGAQQLPAPRFEVVDPEHADRPRYDTVQVMNREGELFWQLRAEPFGDSNSVGALTYGEAPTGFTSVEGPRALQPGGRYALFVVGRNRGSVHFDVDAEGRVTAVPP
;
A
#
# COMPACT_ATOMS: atom_id res chain seq x y z
N MET A 1 10.20 38.53 -43.14
CA MET A 1 9.54 37.39 -42.46
C MET A 1 10.55 36.76 -41.50
N LYS A 2 10.41 36.97 -40.18
CA LYS A 2 11.33 36.44 -39.16
C LYS A 2 10.88 35.02 -38.79
N SER A 3 11.62 34.02 -39.25
CA SER A 3 11.40 32.61 -38.91
C SER A 3 11.98 32.33 -37.52
N THR A 4 11.09 32.11 -36.57
CA THR A 4 11.41 31.78 -35.18
C THR A 4 12.00 30.38 -35.13
N ARG A 5 13.33 30.28 -35.03
CA ARG A 5 14.01 29.02 -34.69
C ARG A 5 13.75 28.73 -33.21
N LEU A 6 12.62 28.09 -32.92
CA LEU A 6 12.36 27.51 -31.61
C LEU A 6 13.39 26.39 -31.38
N SER A 7 14.30 26.65 -30.45
CA SER A 7 15.45 25.82 -30.13
C SER A 7 15.02 24.40 -29.76
N ALA A 8 15.44 23.42 -30.57
CA ALA A 8 15.32 21.97 -30.32
C ALA A 8 15.54 21.49 -28.86
N PRO A 9 16.43 22.07 -28.03
CA PRO A 9 16.57 21.67 -26.62
C PRO A 9 15.31 21.89 -25.76
N LEU A 10 14.46 22.88 -26.07
CA LEU A 10 13.22 23.14 -25.32
C LEU A 10 12.14 22.08 -25.57
N LEU A 11 12.10 21.53 -26.79
CA LEU A 11 11.19 20.44 -27.17
C LEU A 11 11.58 19.12 -26.48
N CYS A 12 12.88 18.80 -26.41
CA CYS A 12 13.35 17.62 -25.67
C CYS A 12 13.13 17.75 -24.15
N ALA A 13 13.36 18.93 -23.57
CA ALA A 13 13.13 19.15 -22.14
C ALA A 13 11.65 19.01 -21.76
N GLY A 14 10.74 19.52 -22.60
CA GLY A 14 9.30 19.35 -22.41
C GLY A 14 8.85 17.88 -22.49
N LEU A 15 9.41 17.10 -23.42
CA LEU A 15 9.11 15.67 -23.54
C LEU A 15 9.61 14.87 -22.32
N LEU A 16 10.81 15.19 -21.82
CA LEU A 16 11.37 14.53 -20.63
C LEU A 16 10.54 14.80 -19.37
N LEU A 17 10.05 16.04 -19.19
CA LEU A 17 9.19 16.42 -18.07
C LEU A 17 7.84 15.69 -18.11
N MET A 18 7.24 15.50 -19.28
CA MET A 18 5.99 14.71 -19.42
C MET A 18 6.20 13.21 -19.13
N LEU A 19 7.37 12.67 -19.48
CA LEU A 19 7.73 11.27 -19.17
C LEU A 19 7.99 11.06 -17.66
N LEU A 20 8.47 12.09 -16.94
CA LEU A 20 8.71 12.02 -15.50
C LEU A 20 7.42 12.09 -14.68
N SER A 21 6.36 12.71 -15.18
CA SER A 21 5.02 12.69 -14.56
C SER A 21 4.27 11.36 -14.72
N ALA A 22 4.82 10.37 -15.43
CA ALA A 22 4.21 9.04 -15.57
C ALA A 22 4.39 8.13 -14.34
N CYS A 23 4.99 8.64 -13.25
CA CYS A 23 4.96 7.99 -11.95
C CYS A 23 3.51 7.95 -11.44
N ARG A 24 2.82 6.83 -11.71
CA ARG A 24 1.46 6.56 -11.23
C ARG A 24 1.36 6.79 -9.72
N PRO A 25 0.26 7.39 -9.23
CA PRO A 25 0.04 7.52 -7.80
C PRO A 25 -0.03 6.14 -7.16
N VAL A 26 0.83 5.95 -6.18
CA VAL A 26 0.92 4.76 -5.35
C VAL A 26 -0.17 4.88 -4.28
N ILE A 27 -0.92 3.80 -4.05
CA ILE A 27 -1.83 3.74 -2.90
C ILE A 27 -0.96 3.91 -1.65
N GLN A 28 -1.30 4.88 -0.82
CA GLN A 28 -0.56 5.16 0.39
C GLN A 28 -1.08 4.24 1.49
N VAL A 29 -0.17 3.49 2.11
CA VAL A 29 -0.47 2.66 3.27
C VAL A 29 0.35 3.20 4.42
N THR A 30 -0.31 3.50 5.53
CA THR A 30 0.35 4.05 6.72
C THR A 30 -0.09 3.31 7.96
N LEU A 31 0.80 3.23 8.96
CA LEU A 31 0.48 2.65 10.25
C LEU A 31 -0.28 3.68 11.10
N THR A 32 -1.48 3.33 11.57
CA THR A 32 -2.35 4.24 12.31
C THR A 32 -1.74 4.60 13.67
N ALA A 33 -1.71 5.89 14.01
CA ALA A 33 -1.23 6.36 15.30
C ALA A 33 -2.08 5.78 16.45
N GLY A 34 -1.42 5.30 17.51
CA GLY A 34 -2.09 4.72 18.69
C GLY A 34 -2.57 3.27 18.53
N ALA A 35 -2.45 2.67 17.34
CA ALA A 35 -2.75 1.26 17.07
C ALA A 35 -1.49 0.48 16.66
N GLN A 36 -0.38 0.80 17.32
CA GLN A 36 0.96 0.34 17.01
C GLN A 36 1.40 -0.79 17.96
N GLN A 37 0.49 -1.69 18.33
CA GLN A 37 0.76 -2.71 19.33
C GLN A 37 0.19 -4.05 18.85
N LEU A 38 0.95 -5.12 19.06
CA LEU A 38 0.46 -6.48 18.89
C LEU A 38 -0.73 -6.78 19.82
N PRO A 39 -1.63 -7.70 19.43
CA PRO A 39 -1.55 -8.57 18.25
C PRO A 39 -2.13 -7.97 16.95
N ALA A 40 -2.79 -6.82 17.02
CA ALA A 40 -3.66 -6.32 15.95
C ALA A 40 -3.33 -4.88 15.56
N PRO A 41 -2.14 -4.61 14.96
CA PRO A 41 -1.84 -3.29 14.44
C PRO A 41 -2.85 -2.85 13.38
N ARG A 42 -3.09 -1.54 13.28
CA ARG A 42 -4.03 -0.95 12.32
C ARG A 42 -3.31 -0.09 11.29
N PHE A 43 -3.86 -0.09 10.08
CA PHE A 43 -3.32 0.59 8.92
C PHE A 43 -4.39 1.42 8.25
N GLU A 44 -3.99 2.57 7.75
CA GLU A 44 -4.80 3.44 6.90
C GLU A 44 -4.35 3.30 5.45
N VAL A 45 -5.32 3.21 4.54
CA VAL A 45 -5.12 3.03 3.10
C VAL A 45 -5.79 4.18 2.37
N VAL A 46 -5.00 4.97 1.66
CA VAL A 46 -5.46 6.15 0.91
C VAL A 46 -5.08 6.00 -0.55
N ASP A 47 -6.04 6.15 -1.45
CA ASP A 47 -5.80 6.27 -2.89
C ASP A 47 -5.95 7.74 -3.30
N PRO A 48 -4.87 8.44 -3.66
CA PRO A 48 -4.93 9.84 -4.04
C PRO A 48 -5.84 10.13 -5.25
N GLU A 49 -6.11 9.13 -6.10
CA GLU A 49 -7.00 9.27 -7.25
C GLU A 49 -8.49 9.10 -6.90
N HIS A 50 -8.78 8.48 -5.75
CA HIS A 50 -10.14 8.09 -5.33
C HIS A 50 -10.36 8.43 -3.86
N ALA A 51 -10.69 9.70 -3.61
CA ALA A 51 -10.85 10.25 -2.26
C ALA A 51 -12.01 9.62 -1.46
N ASP A 52 -13.00 9.03 -2.14
CA ASP A 52 -14.13 8.35 -1.51
C ASP A 52 -13.77 6.96 -1.00
N ARG A 53 -12.97 6.20 -1.76
CA ARG A 53 -12.58 4.83 -1.42
C ARG A 53 -11.32 4.38 -2.18
N PRO A 54 -10.35 3.76 -1.50
CA PRO A 54 -9.12 3.31 -2.15
C PRO A 54 -9.35 2.13 -3.10
N ARG A 55 -8.80 2.13 -4.32
CA ARG A 55 -9.06 1.03 -5.28
C ARG A 55 -8.09 -0.13 -5.19
N TYR A 56 -8.37 -1.07 -4.29
CA TYR A 56 -7.66 -2.35 -4.19
C TYR A 56 -8.63 -3.52 -3.94
N ASP A 57 -8.19 -4.74 -4.22
CA ASP A 57 -8.99 -5.96 -4.02
C ASP A 57 -8.27 -7.05 -3.23
N THR A 58 -6.97 -6.88 -2.97
CA THR A 58 -6.12 -7.87 -2.31
C THR A 58 -5.28 -7.20 -1.23
N VAL A 59 -5.18 -7.84 -0.06
CA VAL A 59 -4.27 -7.46 1.03
C VAL A 59 -3.35 -8.64 1.31
N GLN A 60 -2.05 -8.39 1.44
CA GLN A 60 -1.07 -9.41 1.79
C GLN A 60 -0.14 -8.89 2.88
N VAL A 61 0.17 -9.74 3.86
CA VAL A 61 1.24 -9.49 4.82
C VAL A 61 2.28 -10.58 4.66
N MET A 62 3.54 -10.18 4.53
CA MET A 62 4.67 -11.09 4.34
C MET A 62 5.79 -10.74 5.30
N ASN A 63 6.61 -11.73 5.69
CA ASN A 63 7.87 -11.46 6.38
C ASN A 63 9.00 -11.13 5.39
N ARG A 64 10.19 -10.85 5.92
CA ARG A 64 11.38 -10.52 5.12
C ARG A 64 11.82 -11.67 4.20
N GLU A 65 11.57 -12.91 4.59
CA GLU A 65 11.89 -14.11 3.82
C GLU A 65 10.90 -14.36 2.68
N GLY A 66 9.83 -13.58 2.59
CA GLY A 66 8.78 -13.72 1.57
C GLY A 66 7.72 -14.77 1.92
N GLU A 67 7.68 -15.25 3.17
CA GLU A 67 6.58 -16.09 3.65
C GLU A 67 5.31 -15.28 3.83
N LEU A 68 4.19 -15.84 3.39
CA LEU A 68 2.88 -15.26 3.61
C LEU A 68 2.45 -15.43 5.08
N PHE A 69 2.05 -14.32 5.69
CA PHE A 69 1.54 -14.25 7.06
C PHE A 69 0.04 -14.03 7.13
N TRP A 70 -0.53 -13.36 6.12
CA TRP A 70 -1.96 -13.13 6.03
C TRP A 70 -2.32 -12.73 4.61
N GLN A 71 -3.46 -13.21 4.10
CA GLN A 71 -3.97 -12.76 2.82
C GLN A 71 -5.49 -12.61 2.84
N LEU A 72 -5.95 -11.44 2.41
CA LEU A 72 -7.34 -11.17 2.14
C LEU A 72 -7.59 -10.95 0.65
N ARG A 73 -8.80 -11.25 0.20
CA ARG A 73 -9.30 -10.93 -1.14
C ARG A 73 -10.74 -10.44 -1.08
N ALA A 74 -11.08 -9.42 -1.86
CA ALA A 74 -12.43 -8.89 -1.97
C ALA A 74 -13.37 -9.88 -2.67
N GLU A 75 -14.60 -10.01 -2.16
CA GLU A 75 -15.68 -10.84 -2.70
C GLU A 75 -17.01 -10.07 -2.79
N PRO A 76 -17.69 -10.04 -3.96
CA PRO A 76 -17.24 -10.57 -5.24
C PRO A 76 -15.97 -9.85 -5.73
N PHE A 77 -15.24 -10.49 -6.64
CA PHE A 77 -13.96 -9.95 -7.10
C PHE A 77 -14.12 -8.56 -7.74
N GLY A 78 -13.33 -7.61 -7.26
CA GLY A 78 -13.37 -6.21 -7.66
C GLY A 78 -12.99 -5.28 -6.51
N ASP A 79 -12.83 -4.00 -6.81
CA ASP A 79 -12.44 -2.97 -5.83
C ASP A 79 -13.65 -2.31 -5.14
N SER A 80 -14.87 -2.84 -5.34
CA SER A 80 -16.10 -2.27 -4.78
C SER A 80 -16.18 -2.32 -3.25
N ASN A 81 -15.44 -3.25 -2.64
CA ASN A 81 -15.52 -3.55 -1.21
C ASN A 81 -14.28 -3.10 -0.44
N SER A 82 -13.33 -2.44 -1.11
CA SER A 82 -12.14 -1.86 -0.49
C SER A 82 -12.48 -0.94 0.69
N VAL A 83 -11.57 -0.89 1.66
CA VAL A 83 -11.75 -0.11 2.89
C VAL A 83 -10.57 0.81 3.13
N GLY A 84 -10.81 1.97 3.74
CA GLY A 84 -9.74 2.91 4.09
C GLY A 84 -8.95 2.51 5.35
N ALA A 85 -9.46 1.54 6.12
CA ALA A 85 -8.85 1.11 7.37
C ALA A 85 -8.76 -0.43 7.43
N LEU A 86 -7.60 -0.94 7.82
CA LEU A 86 -7.32 -2.37 7.95
C LEU A 86 -6.79 -2.66 9.35
N THR A 87 -7.35 -3.68 10.02
CA THR A 87 -6.78 -4.24 11.25
C THR A 87 -6.15 -5.59 10.91
N TYR A 88 -4.90 -5.80 11.32
CA TYR A 88 -4.23 -7.08 11.07
C TYR A 88 -5.02 -8.24 11.69
N GLY A 89 -5.29 -9.26 10.88
CA GLY A 89 -5.99 -10.48 11.29
C GLY A 89 -7.51 -10.38 11.34
N GLU A 90 -8.09 -9.23 10.99
CA GLU A 90 -9.53 -9.06 10.85
C GLU A 90 -9.90 -8.91 9.37
N ALA A 91 -10.81 -9.75 8.87
CA ALA A 91 -11.36 -9.60 7.53
C ALA A 91 -12.47 -8.52 7.56
N PRO A 92 -12.30 -7.36 6.91
CA PRO A 92 -13.34 -6.36 6.80
C PRO A 92 -14.51 -6.87 5.94
N THR A 93 -15.66 -6.21 6.04
CA THR A 93 -16.84 -6.56 5.24
C THR A 93 -16.52 -6.55 3.75
N GLY A 94 -16.94 -7.61 3.05
CA GLY A 94 -16.70 -7.77 1.62
C GLY A 94 -15.30 -8.28 1.26
N PHE A 95 -14.50 -8.69 2.25
CA PHE A 95 -13.28 -9.47 2.07
C PHE A 95 -13.43 -10.87 2.68
N THR A 96 -12.73 -11.83 2.08
CA THR A 96 -12.51 -13.18 2.61
C THR A 96 -11.04 -13.40 2.91
N SER A 97 -10.74 -14.26 3.90
CA SER A 97 -9.37 -14.69 4.19
C SER A 97 -9.01 -15.84 3.26
N VAL A 98 -8.07 -15.58 2.34
CA VAL A 98 -7.49 -16.63 1.48
C VAL A 98 -6.45 -17.43 2.25
N GLU A 99 -5.62 -16.72 3.03
CA GLU A 99 -4.69 -17.29 4.00
C GLU A 99 -4.98 -16.65 5.36
N GLY A 100 -5.12 -17.47 6.41
CA GLY A 100 -5.41 -16.99 7.76
C GLY A 100 -4.24 -16.20 8.36
N PRO A 101 -4.50 -15.30 9.33
CA PRO A 101 -3.43 -14.54 9.96
C PRO A 101 -2.56 -15.43 10.85
N ARG A 102 -1.26 -15.40 10.61
CA ARG A 102 -0.23 -15.96 11.50
C ARG A 102 0.12 -14.95 12.58
N ALA A 103 0.52 -15.42 13.77
CA ALA A 103 0.94 -14.52 14.84
C ALA A 103 2.22 -13.78 14.43
N LEU A 104 2.17 -12.44 14.44
CA LEU A 104 3.35 -11.59 14.33
C LEU A 104 4.22 -11.80 15.58
N GLN A 105 5.54 -11.82 15.39
CA GLN A 105 6.51 -12.12 16.45
C GLN A 105 7.27 -10.86 16.86
N PRO A 106 7.56 -10.66 18.16
CA PRO A 106 8.54 -9.67 18.61
C PRO A 106 9.88 -9.85 17.90
N GLY A 107 10.52 -8.75 17.50
CA GLY A 107 11.73 -8.75 16.67
C GLY A 107 11.51 -9.05 15.19
N GLY A 108 10.26 -9.29 14.77
CA GLY A 108 9.91 -9.57 13.38
C GLY A 108 9.86 -8.33 12.50
N ARG A 109 10.18 -8.51 11.21
CA ARG A 109 10.02 -7.50 10.16
C ARG A 109 9.06 -7.99 9.09
N TYR A 110 8.11 -7.15 8.74
CA TYR A 110 7.01 -7.49 7.85
C TYR A 110 6.72 -6.37 6.86
N ALA A 111 6.00 -6.72 5.81
CA ALA A 111 5.46 -5.77 4.85
C ALA A 111 3.97 -6.07 4.62
N LEU A 112 3.14 -5.04 4.71
CA LEU A 112 1.75 -5.09 4.26
C LEU A 112 1.66 -4.49 2.87
N PHE A 113 1.05 -5.23 1.96
CA PHE A 113 0.77 -4.83 0.58
C PHE A 113 -0.73 -4.74 0.37
N VAL A 114 -1.16 -3.69 -0.33
CA VAL A 114 -2.50 -3.58 -0.91
C VAL A 114 -2.37 -3.56 -2.43
N VAL A 115 -3.14 -4.40 -3.11
CA VAL A 115 -3.02 -4.64 -4.54
C VAL A 115 -4.38 -4.53 -5.22
N GLY A 116 -4.42 -3.77 -6.31
CA GLY A 116 -5.54 -3.66 -7.24
C GLY A 116 -5.05 -3.07 -8.57
N ARG A 117 -5.77 -2.08 -9.10
CA ARG A 117 -5.31 -1.33 -10.29
C ARG A 117 -4.00 -0.57 -10.03
N ASN A 118 -3.90 0.02 -8.84
CA ASN A 118 -2.68 0.55 -8.26
C ASN A 118 -2.22 -0.37 -7.12
N ARG A 119 -1.03 -0.09 -6.57
CA ARG A 119 -0.51 -0.84 -5.42
C ARG A 119 0.03 0.11 -4.37
N GLY A 120 0.07 -0.37 -3.14
CA GLY A 120 0.64 0.33 -2.00
C GLY A 120 1.32 -0.64 -1.05
N SER A 121 2.25 -0.15 -0.27
CA SER A 121 2.83 -0.94 0.80
C SER A 121 3.35 -0.11 1.96
N VAL A 122 3.44 -0.76 3.11
CA VAL A 122 4.15 -0.27 4.29
C VAL A 122 4.99 -1.40 4.87
N HIS A 123 6.25 -1.10 5.17
CA HIS A 123 7.12 -2.01 5.92
C HIS A 123 7.05 -1.63 7.38
N PHE A 124 7.07 -2.62 8.26
CA PHE A 124 7.05 -2.38 9.70
C PHE A 124 7.89 -3.42 10.45
N ASP A 125 8.54 -2.93 11.50
CA ASP A 125 9.25 -3.76 12.47
C ASP A 125 8.38 -3.90 13.73
N VAL A 126 8.51 -5.03 14.42
CA VAL A 126 7.93 -5.29 15.73
C VAL A 126 9.07 -5.34 16.75
N ASP A 127 9.07 -4.49 17.77
CA ASP A 127 10.10 -4.51 18.81
C ASP A 127 9.91 -5.67 19.81
N ALA A 128 10.80 -5.77 20.80
CA ALA A 128 10.76 -6.83 21.80
C ALA A 128 9.51 -6.75 22.70
N GLU A 129 8.95 -5.55 22.86
CA GLU A 129 7.73 -5.27 23.62
C GLU A 129 6.45 -5.43 22.78
N GLY A 130 6.58 -5.79 21.50
CA GLY A 130 5.45 -5.98 20.59
C GLY A 130 4.89 -4.67 20.00
N ARG A 131 5.62 -3.55 20.11
CA ARG A 131 5.27 -2.30 19.43
C ARG A 131 5.63 -2.39 17.97
N VAL A 132 4.77 -1.84 17.12
CA VAL A 132 4.89 -1.85 15.68
C VAL A 132 5.33 -0.47 15.21
N THR A 133 6.39 -0.39 14.42
CA THR A 133 6.87 0.88 13.85
C THR A 133 7.03 0.76 12.35
N ALA A 134 6.49 1.73 11.61
CA ALA A 134 6.74 1.82 10.17
C ALA A 134 8.22 2.11 9.91
N VAL A 135 8.80 1.43 8.92
CA VAL A 135 10.21 1.54 8.54
C VAL A 135 10.36 1.68 7.03
N PRO A 136 11.50 2.19 6.54
CA PRO A 136 11.82 2.15 5.12
C PRO A 136 11.88 0.70 4.60
N PRO A 137 11.59 0.47 3.30
CA PRO A 137 11.68 -0.85 2.67
C PRO A 137 13.04 -1.52 2.88
#